data_AF-A0ABD2N6N9-F1
#
_entry.id   AF-A0ABD2N6N9-F1
#
_cell.length_a   1.000
_cell.length_b   1.000
_cell.length_c   1.000
_cell.angle_alpha   90.00
_cell.angle_beta   90.00
_cell.angle_gamma   90.00
#
_symmetry.space_group_name_H-M   'P 1'
#
loop_
_entity.id
_entity.type
_entity.pdbx_description
1 polymer ?
#
loop_
_entity_poly.entity_id
_entity_poly.type
_entity_poly.pdbx_seq_one_letter_code
_entity_poly.pdbx_strand_id
1 'polypeptide(L)'
;MIVKRCWIKRKTEIRQTDIEEGIEERENGSDTDQDRDSSSEEESQVHEWYLGKDKVTKRSKKHPSTKVRRGAYNVLLRLPGTFGNAREATTPYECWKCIVSPHISIIVKNTNIYKPKMQAQFSRERNAKPTDVMEYKCFIG
;
A
#
# COMPACT_ATOMS: atom_id res chain seq x y z
N MET A 1 -8.56 42.79 15.86
CA MET A 1 -8.19 42.47 14.47
C MET A 1 -9.15 41.43 13.93
N ILE A 2 -9.99 41.79 12.97
CA ILE A 2 -11.03 40.90 12.40
C ILE A 2 -10.44 40.25 11.15
N VAL A 3 -10.17 38.95 11.20
CA VAL A 3 -9.69 38.19 10.04
C VAL A 3 -10.89 37.73 9.23
N LYS A 4 -11.17 38.42 8.11
CA LYS A 4 -12.21 38.03 7.15
C LYS A 4 -11.77 36.75 6.43
N ARG A 5 -12.43 35.63 6.72
CA ARG A 5 -12.27 34.38 5.95
C ARG A 5 -13.06 34.48 4.64
N CYS A 6 -12.33 34.54 3.53
CA CYS A 6 -12.86 34.48 2.17
C CYS A 6 -13.29 33.03 1.86
N TRP A 7 -14.60 32.80 1.71
CA TRP A 7 -15.14 31.51 1.29
C TRP A 7 -15.34 31.53 -0.23
N ILE A 8 -14.46 30.86 -0.96
CA ILE A 8 -14.66 30.56 -2.38
C ILE A 8 -15.64 29.38 -2.47
N LYS A 9 -16.90 29.64 -2.81
CA LYS A 9 -17.91 28.62 -3.12
C LYS A 9 -17.62 28.07 -4.53
N ARG A 10 -17.19 26.81 -4.64
CA ARG A 10 -17.34 26.03 -5.88
C ARG A 10 -18.56 25.12 -5.72
N LYS A 11 -19.54 25.31 -6.59
CA LYS A 11 -20.76 24.51 -6.69
C LYS A 11 -20.44 23.35 -7.63
N THR A 12 -20.54 22.10 -7.17
CA THR A 12 -20.54 20.92 -8.03
C THR A 12 -21.83 20.16 -7.80
N GLU A 13 -22.65 20.08 -8.85
CA GLU A 13 -23.84 19.23 -8.94
C GLU A 13 -23.48 17.77 -8.69
N ILE A 14 -24.15 17.14 -7.74
CA ILE A 14 -24.09 15.71 -7.47
C ILE A 14 -25.41 15.12 -7.99
N ARG A 15 -25.33 14.21 -8.96
CA ARG A 15 -26.43 13.34 -9.34
C ARG A 15 -26.48 12.16 -8.37
N GLN A 16 -27.63 11.98 -7.72
CA GLN A 16 -27.92 10.88 -6.78
C GLN A 16 -28.20 9.58 -7.55
N THR A 17 -27.64 8.47 -7.06
CA THR A 17 -28.18 7.13 -7.30
C THR A 17 -28.04 6.33 -6.00
N ASP A 18 -29.19 5.93 -5.46
CA ASP A 18 -29.37 5.27 -4.15
C ASP A 18 -28.96 3.78 -4.21
N ILE A 19 -28.19 3.32 -3.22
CA ILE A 19 -27.95 1.89 -2.95
C ILE A 19 -27.97 1.72 -1.43
N GLU A 20 -29.03 1.08 -0.92
CA GLU A 20 -29.18 0.63 0.47
C GLU A 20 -28.59 -0.79 0.62
N GLU A 21 -27.69 -1.00 1.58
CA GLU A 21 -27.32 -2.35 2.05
C GLU A 21 -27.26 -2.36 3.59
N GLY A 22 -28.05 -3.28 4.17
CA GLY A 22 -28.30 -3.41 5.60
C GLY A 22 -27.13 -4.02 6.38
N ILE A 23 -27.02 -3.62 7.65
CA ILE A 23 -25.98 -4.07 8.59
C ILE A 23 -26.64 -4.99 9.63
N GLU A 24 -26.13 -6.21 9.78
CA GLU A 24 -26.50 -7.14 10.86
C GLU A 24 -25.61 -6.90 12.09
N GLU A 25 -26.22 -6.77 13.27
CA GLU A 25 -25.53 -6.61 14.56
C GLU A 25 -25.28 -7.97 15.23
N ARG A 26 -24.06 -8.18 15.76
CA ARG A 26 -23.69 -9.37 16.54
C ARG A 26 -23.39 -8.98 17.98
N GLU A 27 -24.18 -9.50 18.93
CA GLU A 27 -23.95 -9.35 20.37
C GLU A 27 -22.73 -10.18 20.82
N ASN A 28 -21.88 -9.59 21.66
CA ASN A 28 -20.70 -10.26 22.22
C ASN A 28 -20.79 -10.26 23.76
N GLY A 29 -21.09 -11.42 24.33
CA GLY A 29 -21.08 -11.65 25.78
C GLY A 29 -19.65 -11.60 26.34
N SER A 30 -19.48 -10.86 27.44
CA SER A 30 -18.20 -10.67 28.13
C SER A 30 -18.14 -11.55 29.37
N ASP A 31 -17.41 -12.67 29.33
CA ASP A 31 -17.04 -13.43 30.52
C ASP A 31 -15.80 -12.82 31.18
N THR A 32 -15.89 -12.58 32.48
CA THR A 32 -14.81 -12.02 33.31
C THR A 32 -14.31 -13.10 34.25
N ASP A 33 -13.10 -13.60 34.01
CA ASP A 33 -12.37 -14.43 34.97
C ASP A 33 -11.42 -13.53 35.78
N GLN A 34 -11.73 -13.34 37.06
CA GLN A 34 -10.79 -12.85 38.06
C GLN A 34 -10.08 -14.07 38.65
N ASP A 35 -8.75 -14.06 38.76
CA ASP A 35 -8.11 -14.59 39.98
C ASP A 35 -6.61 -14.31 40.14
N ARG A 36 -6.33 -13.80 41.35
CA ARG A 36 -5.26 -14.11 42.31
C ARG A 36 -3.86 -13.46 42.23
N ASP A 37 -3.64 -12.64 43.27
CA ASP A 37 -2.42 -11.98 43.72
C ASP A 37 -1.41 -12.96 44.38
N SER A 38 -0.12 -12.76 44.10
CA SER A 38 0.99 -13.37 44.86
C SER A 38 2.17 -12.40 44.90
N SER A 39 2.34 -11.81 46.09
CA SER A 39 3.39 -10.88 46.49
C SER A 39 4.81 -11.47 46.37
N SER A 40 5.74 -10.67 45.85
CA SER A 40 7.15 -10.70 46.23
C SER A 40 7.72 -9.29 46.11
N GLU A 41 8.05 -8.70 47.26
CA GLU A 41 8.60 -7.36 47.41
C GLU A 41 10.07 -7.34 47.00
N GLU A 42 10.34 -6.86 45.79
CA GLU A 42 11.62 -6.25 45.47
C GLU A 42 11.31 -4.83 44.99
N GLU A 43 11.75 -3.80 45.73
CA GLU A 43 11.69 -2.39 45.34
C GLU A 43 12.63 -2.13 44.14
N SER A 44 12.33 -2.77 43.02
CA SER A 44 12.84 -2.39 41.71
C SER A 44 12.04 -1.18 41.28
N GLN A 45 12.70 -0.01 41.19
CA GLN A 45 12.10 1.20 40.63
C GLN A 45 11.28 0.83 39.39
N VAL A 46 9.94 0.93 39.51
CA VAL A 46 9.02 0.40 38.50
C VAL A 46 9.15 1.27 37.25
N HIS A 47 10.07 0.90 36.36
CA HIS A 47 10.23 1.58 35.09
C HIS A 47 9.01 1.28 34.20
N GLU A 48 8.35 2.34 33.74
CA GLU A 48 7.13 2.32 32.94
C GLU A 48 7.33 1.75 31.52
N TRP A 49 8.56 1.44 31.13
CA TRP A 49 8.95 1.01 29.80
C TRP A 49 9.96 -0.15 29.85
N TYR A 50 9.94 -1.00 28.83
CA TYR A 50 10.96 -1.99 28.50
C TYR A 50 12.01 -1.37 27.58
N LEU A 51 13.28 -1.73 27.77
CA LEU A 51 14.37 -1.33 26.88
C LEU A 51 14.67 -2.44 25.86
N GLY A 52 14.74 -2.08 24.58
CA GLY A 52 15.20 -2.97 23.52
C GLY A 52 16.68 -3.32 23.67
N LYS A 53 17.11 -4.40 23.03
CA LYS A 53 18.51 -4.88 23.08
C LYS A 53 19.52 -3.81 22.62
N ASP A 54 19.10 -2.94 21.71
CA ASP A 54 19.90 -1.83 21.18
C ASP A 54 20.06 -0.67 22.18
N LYS A 55 19.49 -0.78 23.39
CA LYS A 55 19.47 0.24 24.46
C LYS A 55 18.86 1.60 24.09
N VAL A 56 18.35 1.74 22.87
CA VAL A 56 17.71 2.97 22.36
C VAL A 56 16.19 2.85 22.35
N THR A 57 15.65 1.73 21.88
CA THR A 57 14.21 1.57 21.69
C THR A 57 13.50 1.34 23.02
N LYS A 58 12.66 2.28 23.44
CA LYS A 58 11.79 2.14 24.63
C LYS A 58 10.40 1.67 24.21
N ARG A 59 9.88 0.63 24.86
CA ARG A 59 8.51 0.13 24.66
C ARG A 59 7.71 0.35 25.94
N SER A 60 6.61 1.08 25.87
CA SER A 60 5.76 1.30 27.05
C SER A 60 5.15 -0.03 27.54
N LYS A 61 5.08 -0.22 28.86
CA LYS A 61 4.36 -1.34 29.48
C LYS A 61 2.85 -1.14 29.46
N LYS A 62 2.40 0.11 29.37
CA LYS A 62 0.98 0.45 29.33
C LYS A 62 0.46 0.24 27.91
N HIS A 63 -0.68 -0.45 27.80
CA HIS A 63 -1.40 -0.52 26.54
C HIS A 63 -1.79 0.91 26.11
N PRO A 64 -1.74 1.21 24.80
CA PRO A 64 -2.24 2.49 24.32
C PRO A 64 -3.72 2.63 24.69
N SER A 65 -4.12 3.79 25.20
CA SER A 65 -5.51 4.06 25.57
C SER A 65 -6.46 3.74 24.41
N THR A 66 -7.41 2.84 24.64
CA THR A 66 -8.42 2.47 23.64
C THR A 66 -9.43 3.61 23.39
N LYS A 67 -9.53 4.58 24.33
CA LYS A 67 -10.45 5.72 24.26
C LYS A 67 -9.92 6.85 23.37
N VAL A 68 -9.51 6.54 22.15
CA VAL A 68 -9.24 7.57 21.14
C VAL A 68 -10.49 7.70 20.28
N ARG A 69 -11.25 8.78 20.49
CA ARG A 69 -12.29 9.17 19.53
C ARG A 69 -11.60 9.54 18.22
N ARG A 70 -11.60 8.63 17.25
CA ARG A 70 -11.34 9.01 15.86
C ARG A 70 -12.42 10.02 15.48
N GLY A 71 -12.03 11.18 14.94
CA GLY A 71 -13.01 12.19 14.53
C GLY A 71 -14.02 11.58 13.57
N ALA A 72 -15.27 12.06 13.61
CA ALA A 72 -16.34 11.60 12.72
C ALA A 72 -16.12 12.17 11.30
N TYR A 73 -15.06 11.73 10.65
CA TYR A 73 -14.75 12.05 9.26
C TYR A 73 -14.30 10.78 8.54
N ASN A 74 -14.52 10.74 7.23
CA ASN A 74 -14.07 9.63 6.41
C ASN A 74 -12.54 9.54 6.43
N VAL A 75 -12.01 8.47 7.01
CA VAL A 75 -10.58 8.12 6.96
C VAL A 75 -10.15 7.71 5.54
N LEU A 76 -11.12 7.34 4.70
CA LEU A 76 -10.93 7.05 3.28
C LEU A 76 -10.85 8.35 2.47
N LEU A 77 -9.63 8.86 2.31
CA LEU A 77 -9.32 9.99 1.43
C LEU A 77 -9.39 9.62 -0.06
N ARG A 78 -9.32 8.32 -0.37
CA ARG A 78 -9.26 7.82 -1.75
C ARG A 78 -10.10 6.56 -1.88
N LEU A 79 -11.04 6.60 -2.83
CA LEU A 79 -11.82 5.42 -3.20
C LEU A 79 -10.92 4.41 -3.92
N PRO A 80 -11.13 3.10 -3.71
CA PRO A 80 -10.46 2.07 -4.48
C PRO A 80 -10.87 2.20 -5.95
N GLY A 81 -9.89 2.36 -6.84
CA GLY A 81 -10.14 2.55 -8.27
C GLY A 81 -8.86 2.80 -9.06
N THR A 82 -9.00 2.83 -10.38
CA THR A 82 -7.91 3.15 -11.31
C THR A 82 -7.42 4.56 -11.11
N PHE A 83 -6.11 4.76 -11.21
CA PHE A 83 -5.49 6.05 -10.94
C PHE A 83 -4.38 6.40 -11.93
N GLY A 84 -4.12 7.71 -12.05
CA GLY A 84 -3.12 8.24 -12.97
C GLY A 84 -3.43 7.80 -14.40
N ASN A 85 -2.39 7.35 -15.11
CA ASN A 85 -2.47 6.92 -16.51
C ASN A 85 -3.51 5.81 -16.74
N ALA A 86 -3.77 4.96 -15.74
CA ALA A 86 -4.77 3.90 -15.85
C ALA A 86 -6.22 4.42 -15.85
N ARG A 87 -6.46 5.67 -15.42
CA ARG A 87 -7.78 6.31 -15.48
C ARG A 87 -8.09 6.85 -16.88
N GLU A 88 -7.06 7.26 -17.62
CA GLU A 88 -7.18 7.83 -18.96
C GLU A 88 -7.16 6.76 -20.07
N ALA A 89 -6.71 5.55 -19.74
CA ALA A 89 -6.71 4.42 -20.66
C ALA A 89 -8.16 4.00 -20.98
N THR A 90 -8.56 4.19 -22.24
CA THR A 90 -9.90 3.82 -22.73
C THR A 90 -9.86 2.56 -23.58
N THR A 91 -8.71 2.27 -24.20
CA THR A 91 -8.53 1.10 -25.05
C THR A 91 -7.86 -0.05 -24.31
N PRO A 92 -8.15 -1.32 -24.67
CA PRO A 92 -7.49 -2.48 -24.07
C PRO A 92 -5.96 -2.43 -24.19
N TYR A 93 -5.45 -1.90 -25.30
CA TYR A 93 -4.03 -1.72 -25.54
C TYR A 93 -3.38 -0.72 -24.58
N GLU A 94 -4.05 0.41 -24.29
CA GLU A 94 -3.56 1.39 -23.32
C GLU A 94 -3.54 0.83 -21.90
N CYS A 95 -4.57 0.06 -21.52
CA CYS A 95 -4.62 -0.65 -20.24
C CYS A 95 -3.44 -1.63 -20.12
N TRP A 96 -3.20 -2.45 -21.14
CA TRP A 96 -2.07 -3.37 -21.19
C TRP A 96 -0.73 -2.64 -21.09
N LYS A 97 -0.57 -1.54 -21.81
CA LYS A 97 0.63 -0.71 -21.77
C LYS A 97 0.89 -0.15 -20.36
N CYS A 98 -0.14 0.25 -19.62
CA CYS A 98 0.01 0.75 -18.25
C CYS A 98 0.63 -0.31 -17.31
N ILE A 99 0.28 -1.58 -17.52
CA ILE A 99 0.79 -2.70 -16.71
C ILE A 99 2.21 -3.06 -17.13
N VAL A 100 2.48 -3.17 -18.43
CA VAL A 100 3.66 -3.86 -18.95
C VAL A 100 4.81 -2.89 -19.32
N SER A 101 4.50 -1.66 -19.75
CA SER A 101 5.49 -0.67 -20.20
C SER A 101 6.64 -0.38 -19.22
N PRO A 102 6.45 -0.25 -17.89
CA PRO A 102 7.58 0.02 -17.00
C PRO A 102 8.57 -1.15 -16.93
N HIS A 103 8.09 -2.38 -17.09
CA HIS A 103 8.90 -3.58 -16.92
C HIS A 103 9.66 -3.99 -18.18
N ILE A 104 9.13 -3.74 -19.39
CA ILE A 104 9.76 -4.16 -20.65
C ILE A 104 11.20 -3.64 -20.76
N SER A 105 11.43 -2.37 -20.43
CA SER A 105 12.77 -1.77 -20.55
C SER A 105 13.81 -2.44 -19.66
N ILE A 106 13.41 -2.88 -18.46
CA ILE A 106 14.27 -3.58 -17.50
C ILE A 106 14.58 -4.98 -18.01
N ILE A 107 13.56 -5.68 -18.52
CA ILE A 107 13.71 -7.03 -19.07
C ILE A 107 14.69 -7.02 -20.24
N VAL A 108 14.48 -6.13 -21.22
CA VAL A 108 15.36 -6.02 -22.40
C VAL A 108 16.81 -5.74 -22.00
N LYS A 109 17.03 -4.81 -21.06
CA LYS A 109 18.37 -4.52 -20.54
C LYS A 109 19.02 -5.77 -19.94
N ASN A 110 18.31 -6.49 -19.07
CA ASN A 110 18.84 -7.67 -18.40
C ASN A 110 19.10 -8.83 -19.39
N THR A 111 18.22 -9.04 -20.36
CA THR A 111 18.42 -10.06 -21.40
C THR A 111 19.63 -9.74 -22.27
N ASN A 112 19.84 -8.47 -22.63
CA ASN A 112 20.99 -8.06 -23.45
C ASN A 112 22.33 -8.21 -22.72
N ILE A 113 22.35 -8.15 -21.38
CA ILE A 113 23.56 -8.47 -20.58
C ILE A 113 23.95 -9.95 -20.75
N TYR A 114 22.98 -10.86 -20.87
CA TYR A 114 23.25 -12.30 -20.96
C TYR A 114 23.58 -12.78 -22.38
N LYS A 115 23.10 -12.07 -23.42
CA LYS A 115 23.26 -12.46 -24.82
C LYS A 115 24.69 -12.72 -25.29
N PRO A 116 25.72 -11.93 -24.93
CA PRO A 116 27.09 -12.20 -25.37
C PRO A 116 27.59 -13.59 -24.94
N LYS A 117 27.18 -14.05 -23.75
CA LYS A 117 27.51 -15.40 -23.25
C LYS A 117 26.84 -16.49 -24.08
N MET A 118 25.60 -16.26 -24.50
CA MET A 118 24.89 -17.20 -25.38
C MET A 118 25.44 -17.16 -26.81
N GLN A 119 25.80 -15.99 -27.32
CA GLN A 119 26.28 -15.81 -28.69
C GLN A 119 27.54 -16.62 -28.96
N ALA A 120 28.44 -16.74 -27.97
CA ALA A 120 29.63 -17.59 -28.06
C ALA A 120 29.33 -19.09 -28.26
N GLN A 121 28.11 -19.55 -27.96
CA GLN A 121 27.70 -20.95 -28.12
C GLN A 121 27.13 -21.25 -29.51
N PHE A 122 26.86 -20.24 -30.34
CA PHE A 122 26.27 -20.42 -31.65
C PHE A 122 27.29 -20.14 -32.76
N SER A 123 27.35 -21.03 -33.75
CA SER A 123 28.20 -20.84 -34.94
C SER A 123 27.66 -19.79 -35.92
N ARG A 124 26.35 -19.48 -35.85
CA ARG A 124 25.68 -18.54 -36.76
C ARG A 124 25.46 -17.20 -36.06
N GLU A 125 25.94 -16.12 -36.66
CA GLU A 125 25.80 -14.74 -36.14
C GLU A 125 24.34 -14.26 -35.98
N ARG A 126 23.43 -14.84 -36.76
CA ARG A 126 21.99 -14.57 -36.68
C ARG A 126 21.36 -15.08 -35.38
N ASN A 127 21.99 -16.02 -34.69
CA ASN A 127 21.51 -16.54 -33.43
C ASN A 127 21.99 -15.62 -32.29
N ALA A 128 21.10 -15.34 -31.34
CA ALA A 128 21.37 -14.49 -30.17
C ALA A 128 21.71 -13.01 -30.45
N LYS A 129 21.16 -12.42 -31.53
CA LYS A 129 21.18 -10.96 -31.75
C LYS A 129 20.59 -10.18 -30.57
N PRO A 130 21.06 -8.96 -30.25
CA PRO A 130 20.48 -8.12 -29.19
C PRO A 130 18.98 -7.94 -29.42
N THR A 131 18.21 -7.94 -28.33
CA THR A 131 16.76 -7.81 -28.38
C THR A 131 16.38 -6.35 -28.24
N ASP A 132 15.42 -5.91 -29.05
CA ASP A 132 14.81 -4.59 -28.94
C ASP A 132 13.50 -4.62 -28.14
N VAL A 133 13.10 -3.45 -27.64
CA VAL A 133 11.81 -3.23 -26.99
C VAL A 133 10.65 -3.60 -27.91
N MET A 134 10.74 -3.31 -29.21
CA MET A 134 9.69 -3.69 -30.16
C MET A 134 9.59 -5.20 -30.34
N GLU A 135 10.72 -5.89 -30.48
CA GLU A 135 10.74 -7.36 -30.59
C GLU A 135 10.13 -8.02 -29.36
N TYR A 136 10.44 -7.51 -28.16
CA TYR A 136 9.87 -8.03 -26.92
C TYR A 136 8.36 -7.76 -26.81
N LYS A 137 7.88 -6.60 -27.28
CA LYS A 137 6.44 -6.33 -27.36
C LYS A 137 5.75 -7.29 -28.32
N CYS A 138 6.29 -7.47 -29.52
CA CYS A 138 5.77 -8.42 -30.51
C CYS A 138 5.80 -9.87 -30.00
N PHE A 139 6.77 -10.21 -29.13
CA PHE A 139 6.83 -11.54 -28.51
C PHE A 139 5.67 -11.80 -27.54
N ILE A 140 5.16 -10.78 -26.84
CA ILE A 140 4.02 -10.94 -25.93
C ILE A 140 2.69 -11.03 -26.71
N GLY A 141 2.59 -10.34 -27.84
CA GLY A 141 1.38 -10.27 -28.66
C GLY A 141 0.95 -8.84 -28.92
#